data_AF-A0A2S2KQR6-F1
#
_entry.id   AF-A0A2S2KQR6-F1
#
_cell.length_a   1.000
_cell.length_b   1.000
_cell.length_c   1.000
_cell.angle_alpha   90.00
_cell.angle_beta   90.00
_cell.angle_gamma   90.00
#
_symmetry.space_group_name_H-M   'P 1'
#
loop_
_entity.id
_entity.type
_entity.pdbx_description
1 polymer ?
#
loop_
_entity_poly.entity_id
_entity_poly.type
_entity_poly.pdbx_seq_one_letter_code
_entity_poly.pdbx_strand_id
1 'polypeptide(L)'
;MRTLRTQLSALTVILFTLGFVPYLTSYAFAAEPEFSSFVADDPDDLDAILSNGDTLTITFSEATNATNNGAMTRAEIIANFTDGTGGVDWGDAYSGVWNGDSTVLTVTLTDVTNAILTLGATTIEGRSTTNISSAAEGTNAELLDATSVTATLSGDFGLFVAVSASNGSGCSGDCEEPTLGLDSKGERLVDNGFTYNGKPIDVERYFTPYPLVTVNTGEKNIAEFKIYDNGGPDNISHFEIAFGLAKGEIMSESRAVINWDKSFDGEKTLSVNDPEHVLGDIEVSTSEGNCSEESAQQCLLVKVIHTFRAPLDFNILGTNVWDTKRNAWQNYYNHGIEVVGPSMNPAKEYDGINKGQIYHLTETGKTTAVDEFGNSWSLVIDQWTMDYVPNKKIIDEISMAGIAREHAYFNMYKYGQYLLAEHELNQICPECLDDSYVEIDNIFAYDFQERVNKLDKPVVKQKLLLGSEMAQKTMNHILDPISHLRN
;
A
#
# COMPACT_ATOMS: atom_id res chain seq x y z
N MET A 1 78.32 49.32 -46.22
CA MET A 1 78.20 48.60 -44.93
C MET A 1 77.27 49.39 -44.03
N ARG A 2 76.17 48.76 -43.62
CA ARG A 2 75.38 48.95 -42.38
C ARG A 2 74.90 50.36 -41.93
N THR A 3 73.57 50.43 -41.82
CA THR A 3 72.73 50.81 -40.67
C THR A 3 72.38 52.28 -40.37
N LEU A 4 71.14 52.62 -40.76
CA LEU A 4 69.96 52.96 -39.92
C LEU A 4 70.09 53.92 -38.71
N ARG A 5 69.34 55.04 -38.79
CA ARG A 5 68.40 55.62 -37.78
C ARG A 5 67.51 56.65 -38.53
N THR A 6 66.21 56.41 -38.75
CA THR A 6 65.00 56.78 -37.96
C THR A 6 64.69 58.27 -37.75
N GLN A 7 63.37 58.55 -37.79
CA GLN A 7 62.59 59.80 -37.61
C GLN A 7 62.36 60.58 -38.93
N LEU A 8 61.16 61.04 -39.34
CA LEU A 8 60.01 61.56 -38.58
C LEU A 8 58.76 61.67 -39.51
N SER A 9 57.57 61.52 -38.91
CA SER A 9 56.31 62.28 -39.12
C SER A 9 55.27 61.96 -40.22
N ALA A 10 54.02 61.92 -39.71
CA ALA A 10 52.71 62.34 -40.26
C ALA A 10 51.96 61.44 -41.25
N LEU A 11 50.79 60.93 -40.84
CA LEU A 11 49.49 61.37 -41.41
C LEU A 11 48.28 60.88 -40.60
N THR A 12 47.37 61.81 -40.38
CA THR A 12 46.04 61.70 -39.77
C THR A 12 45.09 60.85 -40.61
N VAL A 13 44.31 59.95 -40.00
CA VAL A 13 43.17 59.25 -40.65
C VAL A 13 41.90 59.53 -39.85
N ILE A 14 40.96 60.21 -40.50
CA ILE A 14 39.58 60.45 -40.06
C ILE A 14 38.79 59.18 -40.38
N LEU A 15 38.23 58.50 -39.38
CA LEU A 15 37.35 57.35 -39.58
C LEU A 15 35.88 57.78 -39.51
N PHE A 16 35.19 57.67 -40.64
CA PHE A 16 33.75 57.84 -40.79
C PHE A 16 33.02 56.71 -40.06
N THR A 17 32.20 57.04 -39.06
CA THR A 17 31.22 56.11 -38.47
C THR A 17 29.97 56.07 -39.36
N LEU A 18 29.93 55.12 -40.30
CA LEU A 18 28.68 54.69 -40.92
C LEU A 18 28.10 53.56 -40.05
N GLY A 19 26.97 53.85 -39.40
CA GLY A 19 26.19 52.88 -38.65
C GLY A 19 25.62 51.83 -39.60
N PHE A 20 26.31 50.70 -39.71
CA PHE A 20 25.68 49.43 -40.05
C PHE A 20 25.09 48.88 -38.76
N VAL A 21 23.80 49.12 -38.54
CA VAL A 21 23.01 48.23 -37.68
C VAL A 21 22.79 46.99 -38.53
N PRO A 22 23.35 45.82 -38.20
CA PRO A 22 22.87 44.61 -38.79
C PRO A 22 21.43 44.45 -38.29
N TYR A 23 20.45 44.66 -39.16
CA TYR A 23 19.14 44.02 -39.02
C TYR A 23 19.38 42.52 -39.19
N LEU A 24 19.94 41.89 -38.16
CA LEU A 24 19.67 40.49 -37.91
C LEU A 24 18.20 40.46 -37.47
N THR A 25 17.31 40.24 -38.42
CA THR A 25 16.01 39.67 -38.10
C THR A 25 16.33 38.40 -37.32
N SER A 26 16.11 38.40 -36.01
CA SER A 26 15.94 37.13 -35.31
C SER A 26 14.77 36.46 -36.00
N TYR A 27 15.06 35.47 -36.85
CA TYR A 27 14.13 34.38 -37.01
C TYR A 27 14.07 33.77 -35.61
N ALA A 28 13.12 34.26 -34.81
CA ALA A 28 12.76 33.63 -33.57
C ALA A 28 12.25 32.25 -34.00
N PHE A 29 13.11 31.24 -33.87
CA PHE A 29 12.61 29.88 -33.81
C PHE A 29 11.63 29.87 -32.64
N ALA A 30 10.37 29.51 -32.93
CA ALA A 30 9.43 29.22 -31.86
C ALA A 30 10.08 28.11 -31.02
N ALA A 31 10.03 28.23 -29.69
CA ALA A 31 10.53 27.12 -28.90
C ALA A 31 9.54 25.95 -29.07
N GLU A 32 10.06 24.74 -28.93
CA GLU A 32 9.22 23.56 -28.93
C GLU A 32 8.34 23.59 -27.66
N PRO A 33 7.02 23.35 -27.77
CA PRO A 33 6.21 23.19 -26.57
C PRO A 33 6.71 22.00 -25.77
N GLU A 34 7.03 22.21 -24.50
CA GLU A 34 7.45 21.18 -23.56
C GLU A 34 6.42 21.07 -22.43
N PHE A 35 6.32 19.90 -21.80
CA PHE A 35 5.49 19.74 -20.61
C PHE A 35 6.15 20.42 -19.41
N SER A 36 5.50 21.45 -18.87
CA SER A 36 5.91 22.09 -17.63
C SER A 36 5.37 21.37 -16.39
N SER A 37 4.17 20.79 -16.45
CA SER A 37 3.58 20.04 -15.34
C SER A 37 2.44 19.12 -15.79
N PHE A 38 2.20 18.08 -15.00
CA PHE A 38 1.06 17.18 -15.11
C PHE A 38 0.52 16.88 -13.70
N VAL A 39 -0.68 17.35 -13.40
CA VAL A 39 -1.21 17.41 -12.03
C VAL A 39 -2.64 16.86 -12.00
N ALA A 40 -2.90 15.88 -11.15
CA ALA A 40 -4.24 15.45 -10.76
C ALA A 40 -4.78 16.35 -9.65
N ASP A 41 -6.08 16.60 -9.69
CA ASP A 41 -6.82 17.37 -8.71
C ASP A 41 -8.25 16.85 -8.67
N ASP A 42 -8.75 16.49 -7.49
CA ASP A 42 -10.18 16.22 -7.27
C ASP A 42 -10.85 17.54 -6.85
N PRO A 43 -11.73 18.13 -7.69
CA PRO A 43 -12.32 19.41 -7.37
C PRO A 43 -13.21 19.43 -6.12
N ASP A 44 -13.69 18.28 -5.64
CA ASP A 44 -14.55 18.22 -4.46
C ASP A 44 -13.88 17.69 -3.19
N ASP A 45 -12.64 17.20 -3.29
CA ASP A 45 -11.82 16.69 -2.19
C ASP A 45 -12.62 15.75 -1.26
N LEU A 46 -13.51 14.93 -1.81
CA LEU A 46 -14.45 14.14 -1.01
C LEU A 46 -13.83 12.85 -0.47
N ASP A 47 -12.91 12.30 -1.24
CA ASP A 47 -12.09 11.16 -0.86
C ASP A 47 -10.68 11.31 -1.47
N ALA A 48 -9.85 10.28 -1.30
CA ALA A 48 -8.50 10.27 -1.88
C ALA A 48 -8.39 9.22 -2.99
N ILE A 49 -9.51 8.96 -3.68
CA ILE A 49 -9.67 7.89 -4.67
C ILE A 49 -9.99 8.53 -6.02
N LEU A 50 -9.32 8.05 -7.07
CA LEU A 50 -9.67 8.42 -8.43
C LEU A 50 -11.17 8.18 -8.71
N SER A 51 -11.89 9.26 -9.01
CA SER A 51 -13.34 9.25 -9.15
C SER A 51 -13.82 10.00 -10.40
N ASN A 52 -15.14 9.95 -10.65
CA ASN A 52 -15.74 10.71 -11.74
C ASN A 52 -15.93 12.17 -11.29
N GLY A 53 -15.25 13.10 -11.95
CA GLY A 53 -15.23 14.50 -11.57
C GLY A 53 -13.80 15.05 -11.48
N ASP A 54 -12.86 14.17 -11.15
CA ASP A 54 -11.44 14.46 -11.05
C ASP A 54 -10.89 15.07 -12.35
N THR A 55 -9.88 15.91 -12.19
CA THR A 55 -9.25 16.63 -13.28
C THR A 55 -7.77 16.34 -13.40
N LEU A 56 -7.29 16.28 -14.63
CA LEU A 56 -5.88 16.19 -14.97
C LEU A 56 -5.49 17.47 -15.71
N THR A 57 -4.60 18.25 -15.11
CA THR A 57 -4.11 19.51 -15.66
C THR A 57 -2.72 19.33 -16.26
N ILE A 58 -2.61 19.61 -17.55
CA ILE A 58 -1.37 19.55 -18.32
C ILE A 58 -0.97 20.99 -18.67
N THR A 59 0.23 21.40 -18.24
CA THR A 59 0.76 22.75 -18.53
C THR A 59 1.92 22.65 -19.49
N PHE A 60 1.94 23.53 -20.49
CA PHE A 60 3.02 23.64 -21.47
C PHE A 60 3.92 24.85 -21.20
N SER A 61 5.18 24.76 -21.62
CA SER A 61 6.17 25.85 -21.51
C SER A 61 5.78 27.11 -22.28
N GLU A 62 4.95 26.96 -23.32
CA GLU A 62 4.45 28.04 -24.16
C GLU A 62 3.06 27.76 -24.72
N ALA A 63 2.47 28.78 -25.36
CA ALA A 63 1.15 28.65 -25.97
C ALA A 63 1.21 27.67 -27.15
N THR A 64 0.23 26.77 -27.21
CA THR A 64 0.09 25.79 -28.30
C THR A 64 -0.84 26.30 -29.40
N ASN A 65 -0.91 25.58 -30.51
CA ASN A 65 -1.84 25.83 -31.62
C ASN A 65 -3.32 25.55 -31.28
N ALA A 66 -3.65 25.32 -30.01
CA ALA A 66 -5.02 25.16 -29.56
C ALA A 66 -5.82 26.46 -29.75
N THR A 67 -7.12 26.30 -30.04
CA THR A 67 -8.06 27.43 -30.02
C THR A 67 -8.31 27.82 -28.56
N ASN A 68 -8.33 29.12 -28.27
CA ASN A 68 -8.61 29.64 -26.92
C ASN A 68 -9.95 29.09 -26.42
N ASN A 69 -9.96 28.44 -25.24
CA ASN A 69 -11.14 27.73 -24.71
C ASN A 69 -11.68 26.60 -25.60
N GLY A 70 -10.84 26.08 -26.49
CA GLY A 70 -11.17 24.95 -27.36
C GLY A 70 -11.30 23.65 -26.55
N ALA A 71 -12.28 22.83 -26.91
CA ALA A 71 -12.45 21.51 -26.33
C ALA A 71 -11.70 20.44 -27.13
N MET A 72 -11.18 19.43 -26.43
CA MET A 72 -10.62 18.21 -27.00
C MET A 72 -11.41 17.01 -26.53
N THR A 73 -11.79 16.14 -27.47
CA THR A 73 -12.43 14.87 -27.19
C THR A 73 -11.43 13.81 -26.73
N ARG A 74 -11.90 12.75 -26.06
CA ARG A 74 -11.09 11.57 -25.71
C ARG A 74 -10.24 11.06 -26.89
N ALA A 75 -10.84 10.97 -28.08
CA ALA A 75 -10.14 10.47 -29.26
C ALA A 75 -8.97 11.38 -29.69
N GLU A 76 -9.15 12.70 -29.58
CA GLU A 76 -8.11 13.68 -29.90
C GLU A 76 -6.99 13.68 -28.85
N ILE A 77 -7.32 13.49 -27.56
CA ILE A 77 -6.34 13.35 -26.50
C ILE A 77 -5.49 12.09 -26.72
N ILE A 78 -6.11 10.93 -26.97
CA ILE A 78 -5.42 9.67 -27.25
C ILE A 78 -4.55 9.75 -28.51
N ALA A 79 -4.94 10.55 -29.51
CA ALA A 79 -4.17 10.74 -30.73
C ALA A 79 -2.89 11.57 -30.51
N ASN A 80 -2.89 12.44 -29.50
CA ASN A 80 -1.81 13.39 -29.21
C ASN A 80 -0.89 12.96 -28.07
N PHE A 81 -1.38 12.19 -27.09
CA PHE A 81 -0.63 11.85 -25.87
C PHE A 81 -0.46 10.33 -25.66
N THR A 82 0.66 9.95 -25.07
CA THR A 82 1.04 8.56 -24.72
C THR A 82 1.65 8.50 -23.33
N ASP A 83 1.58 7.32 -22.69
CA ASP A 83 2.24 6.98 -21.41
C ASP A 83 3.45 6.05 -21.61
N GLY A 84 3.94 5.92 -22.84
CA GLY A 84 5.02 5.00 -23.22
C GLY A 84 4.58 3.56 -23.52
N THR A 85 3.33 3.18 -23.21
CA THR A 85 2.77 1.84 -23.51
C THR A 85 1.73 1.84 -24.62
N GLY A 86 1.17 3.02 -24.94
CA GLY A 86 0.16 3.20 -25.97
C GLY A 86 -0.47 4.58 -25.93
N GLY A 87 -1.64 4.77 -26.54
CA GLY A 87 -2.40 5.99 -26.28
C GLY A 87 -2.83 6.04 -24.81
N VAL A 88 -2.88 7.24 -24.22
CA VAL A 88 -3.24 7.41 -22.81
C VAL A 88 -4.58 6.75 -22.44
N ASP A 89 -4.62 6.01 -21.34
CA ASP A 89 -5.83 5.32 -20.85
C ASP A 89 -6.22 5.79 -19.45
N TRP A 90 -6.87 6.95 -19.41
CA TRP A 90 -7.32 7.61 -18.18
C TRP A 90 -8.77 7.28 -17.83
N GLY A 91 -9.36 6.27 -18.46
CA GLY A 91 -10.74 5.83 -18.26
C GLY A 91 -11.54 5.68 -19.55
N ASP A 92 -12.75 5.15 -19.40
CA ASP A 92 -13.69 4.91 -20.50
C ASP A 92 -14.24 6.22 -21.11
N ALA A 93 -14.34 7.31 -20.34
CA ALA A 93 -14.76 8.62 -20.85
C ALA A 93 -14.11 9.82 -20.13
N TYR A 94 -13.57 10.75 -20.92
CA TYR A 94 -13.00 12.02 -20.45
C TYR A 94 -12.94 13.06 -21.58
N SER A 95 -12.80 14.33 -21.24
CA SER A 95 -12.70 15.43 -22.21
C SER A 95 -11.84 16.57 -21.69
N GLY A 96 -11.10 17.23 -22.58
CA GLY A 96 -10.22 18.35 -22.25
C GLY A 96 -10.75 19.71 -22.69
N VAL A 97 -10.37 20.75 -21.98
CA VAL A 97 -10.61 22.15 -22.36
C VAL A 97 -9.32 22.94 -22.18
N TRP A 98 -8.94 23.70 -23.20
CA TRP A 98 -7.80 24.60 -23.15
C TRP A 98 -8.15 25.88 -22.40
N ASN A 99 -7.18 26.49 -21.72
CA ASN A 99 -7.35 27.82 -21.15
C ASN A 99 -7.36 28.92 -22.24
N GLY A 100 -7.63 30.16 -21.82
CA GLY A 100 -7.69 31.31 -22.73
C GLY A 100 -6.36 31.65 -23.41
N ASP A 101 -5.24 31.21 -22.85
CA ASP A 101 -3.88 31.46 -23.35
C ASP A 101 -3.29 30.25 -24.12
N SER A 102 -4.05 29.17 -24.29
CA SER A 102 -3.64 27.92 -24.95
C SER A 102 -2.36 27.26 -24.37
N THR A 103 -2.05 27.52 -23.10
CA THR A 103 -0.89 27.00 -22.36
C THR A 103 -1.25 25.88 -21.39
N VAL A 104 -2.53 25.75 -21.02
CA VAL A 104 -3.02 24.77 -20.05
C VAL A 104 -4.18 24.00 -20.64
N LEU A 105 -4.09 22.67 -20.61
CA LEU A 105 -5.17 21.75 -20.96
C LEU A 105 -5.68 21.09 -19.68
N THR A 106 -6.93 21.36 -19.32
CA THR A 106 -7.61 20.72 -18.18
C THR A 106 -8.51 19.61 -18.70
N VAL A 107 -8.25 18.37 -18.30
CA VAL A 107 -8.99 17.18 -18.69
C VAL A 107 -9.88 16.72 -17.54
N THR A 108 -11.18 16.69 -17.75
CA THR A 108 -12.15 16.19 -16.76
C THR A 108 -12.48 14.73 -17.05
N LEU A 109 -12.35 13.88 -16.05
CA LEU A 109 -12.67 12.46 -16.09
C LEU A 109 -14.16 12.27 -15.78
N THR A 110 -14.93 11.74 -16.73
CA THR A 110 -16.38 11.56 -16.56
C THR A 110 -16.77 10.09 -16.34
N ASP A 111 -15.90 9.16 -16.76
CA ASP A 111 -16.00 7.73 -16.48
C ASP A 111 -14.59 7.15 -16.31
N VAL A 112 -14.20 6.90 -15.05
CA VAL A 112 -12.89 6.35 -14.68
C VAL A 112 -12.83 4.82 -14.72
N THR A 113 -13.85 4.15 -15.28
CA THR A 113 -13.81 2.69 -15.45
C THR A 113 -12.57 2.29 -16.25
N ASN A 114 -11.80 1.32 -15.74
CA ASN A 114 -10.51 0.86 -16.28
C ASN A 114 -9.36 1.87 -16.25
N ALA A 115 -9.52 3.05 -15.63
CA ALA A 115 -8.44 4.02 -15.52
C ALA A 115 -7.28 3.44 -14.67
N ILE A 116 -6.06 3.53 -15.19
CA ILE A 116 -4.84 3.13 -14.46
C ILE A 116 -3.98 4.38 -14.29
N LEU A 117 -4.36 5.21 -13.33
CA LEU A 117 -3.60 6.39 -12.93
C LEU A 117 -2.96 6.15 -11.57
N THR A 118 -1.67 6.45 -11.44
CA THR A 118 -0.93 6.34 -10.18
C THR A 118 -0.03 7.55 -10.02
N LEU A 119 -0.25 8.31 -8.95
CA LEU A 119 0.55 9.48 -8.60
C LEU A 119 2.03 9.09 -8.44
N GLY A 120 2.91 9.89 -9.03
CA GLY A 120 4.36 9.67 -9.05
C GLY A 120 4.85 8.55 -9.97
N ALA A 121 3.96 7.85 -10.68
CA ALA A 121 4.32 6.75 -11.58
C ALA A 121 3.78 6.92 -13.01
N THR A 122 2.54 7.40 -13.17
CA THR A 122 1.99 7.68 -14.50
C THR A 122 2.73 8.86 -15.14
N THR A 123 3.14 8.72 -16.38
CA THR A 123 3.77 9.78 -17.16
C THR A 123 2.90 10.18 -18.36
N ILE A 124 3.15 11.38 -18.87
CA ILE A 124 2.60 11.85 -20.14
C ILE A 124 3.73 12.29 -21.07
N GLU A 125 3.59 11.90 -22.32
CA GLU A 125 4.49 12.17 -23.43
C GLU A 125 3.70 12.56 -24.67
N GLY A 126 4.32 13.32 -25.58
CA GLY A 126 3.77 13.58 -26.90
C GLY A 126 3.82 12.32 -27.76
N ARG A 127 2.77 12.03 -28.54
CA ARG A 127 2.84 10.98 -29.55
C ARG A 127 3.60 11.47 -30.76
N SER A 128 4.28 10.56 -31.47
CA SER A 128 4.87 10.86 -32.78
C SER A 128 3.84 11.31 -33.84
N THR A 129 2.55 11.08 -33.59
CA THR A 129 1.41 11.52 -34.42
C THR A 129 0.74 12.78 -33.90
N THR A 130 1.31 13.43 -32.89
CA THR A 130 0.75 14.66 -32.32
C THR A 130 0.62 15.75 -33.38
N ASN A 131 -0.48 16.51 -33.28
CA ASN A 131 -0.68 17.73 -34.04
C ASN A 131 -0.60 18.98 -33.16
N ILE A 132 -0.18 18.83 -31.90
CA ILE A 132 0.08 19.95 -30.99
C ILE A 132 1.42 20.57 -31.37
N SER A 133 1.42 21.87 -31.65
CA SER A 133 2.61 22.65 -32.01
C SER A 133 2.62 23.98 -31.26
N SER A 134 3.75 24.68 -31.25
CA SER A 134 3.81 26.08 -30.76
C SER A 134 2.79 26.96 -31.48
N ALA A 135 2.23 27.95 -30.80
CA ALA A 135 1.26 28.92 -31.34
C ALA A 135 1.86 29.89 -32.38
N ALA A 136 3.17 29.82 -32.65
CA ALA A 136 3.85 30.71 -33.57
C ALA A 136 3.21 30.66 -34.98
N GLU A 137 2.84 31.83 -35.50
CA GLU A 137 2.20 31.94 -36.81
C GLU A 137 3.17 31.55 -37.96
N GLY A 138 2.82 30.54 -38.75
CA GLY A 138 3.49 30.21 -40.03
C GLY A 138 4.24 28.88 -40.05
N THR A 139 5.18 28.72 -41.00
CA THR A 139 5.92 27.47 -41.27
C THR A 139 6.97 27.09 -40.22
N ASN A 140 7.04 27.82 -39.10
CA ASN A 140 8.06 27.67 -38.06
C ASN A 140 7.49 27.11 -36.76
N ALA A 141 6.27 26.56 -36.78
CA ALA A 141 5.71 25.91 -35.61
C ALA A 141 6.43 24.58 -35.36
N GLU A 142 7.04 24.43 -34.19
CA GLU A 142 7.65 23.18 -33.75
C GLU A 142 6.56 22.31 -33.10
N LEU A 143 6.50 21.03 -33.48
CA LEU A 143 5.57 20.05 -32.91
C LEU A 143 6.05 19.66 -31.52
N LEU A 144 5.16 19.29 -30.62
CA LEU A 144 5.53 18.71 -29.32
C LEU A 144 6.44 17.47 -29.52
N ASP A 145 7.65 17.49 -28.95
CA ASP A 145 8.60 16.37 -29.06
C ASP A 145 7.99 15.11 -28.42
N ALA A 146 8.05 14.00 -29.14
CA ALA A 146 7.65 12.71 -28.64
C ALA A 146 8.73 12.03 -27.76
N THR A 147 9.93 12.61 -27.62
CA THR A 147 11.10 11.89 -27.11
C THR A 147 11.95 12.60 -26.04
N SER A 148 11.73 13.88 -25.72
CA SER A 148 12.67 14.62 -24.85
C SER A 148 12.13 15.13 -23.51
N VAL A 149 10.80 15.22 -23.30
CA VAL A 149 10.26 15.69 -22.02
C VAL A 149 9.01 14.90 -21.63
N THR A 150 9.12 14.15 -20.53
CA THR A 150 8.00 13.44 -19.90
C THR A 150 7.56 14.23 -18.67
N ALA A 151 6.27 14.48 -18.48
CA ALA A 151 5.79 14.95 -17.18
C ALA A 151 5.23 13.78 -16.37
N THR A 152 5.62 13.66 -15.10
CA THR A 152 5.08 12.66 -14.18
C THR A 152 3.86 13.23 -13.47
N LEU A 153 2.80 12.44 -13.36
CA LEU A 153 1.58 12.80 -12.68
C LEU A 153 1.87 13.07 -11.20
N SER A 154 1.52 14.27 -10.76
CA SER A 154 1.64 14.75 -9.38
C SER A 154 0.28 15.28 -8.92
N GLY A 155 0.20 15.90 -7.73
CA GLY A 155 -1.08 16.34 -7.16
C GLY A 155 -1.74 15.26 -6.31
N ASP A 156 -3.07 15.25 -6.29
CA ASP A 156 -3.89 14.30 -5.54
C ASP A 156 -5.18 13.94 -6.31
N PHE A 157 -5.83 12.85 -5.89
CA PHE A 157 -7.20 12.52 -6.31
C PHE A 157 -8.13 12.84 -5.15
N GLY A 158 -7.91 14.02 -4.58
CA GLY A 158 -8.59 14.50 -3.40
C GLY A 158 -7.89 14.16 -2.10
N LEU A 159 -8.28 14.91 -1.09
CA LEU A 159 -8.01 14.65 0.31
C LEU A 159 -9.25 13.95 0.87
N PHE A 160 -9.12 13.07 1.87
CA PHE A 160 -10.30 12.63 2.63
C PHE A 160 -10.77 13.81 3.50
N VAL A 161 -11.38 14.84 2.90
CA VAL A 161 -12.02 15.93 3.62
C VAL A 161 -13.35 15.35 4.06
N ALA A 162 -13.44 15.01 5.34
CA ALA A 162 -14.74 14.93 5.99
C ALA A 162 -15.46 16.23 5.67
N VAL A 163 -16.43 16.17 4.75
CA VAL A 163 -17.20 17.31 4.26
C VAL A 163 -17.73 18.07 5.46
N SER A 164 -17.03 19.15 5.81
CA SER A 164 -17.63 20.26 6.52
C SER A 164 -18.54 20.91 5.51
N ALA A 165 -19.80 20.47 5.52
CA ALA A 165 -20.84 21.01 4.68
C ALA A 165 -20.73 22.54 4.67
N SER A 166 -20.58 23.11 3.48
CA SER A 166 -20.57 24.55 3.23
C SER A 166 -21.97 25.15 3.36
N ASN A 167 -22.69 24.79 4.43
CA ASN A 167 -23.76 25.61 4.98
C ASN A 167 -23.16 26.40 6.13
N GLY A 168 -22.87 27.67 5.85
CA GLY A 168 -22.22 28.63 6.74
C GLY A 168 -22.64 28.51 8.20
N SER A 169 -21.75 27.92 8.98
CA SER A 169 -21.56 28.22 10.38
C SER A 169 -20.13 28.74 10.45
N GLY A 170 -19.95 30.03 10.19
CA GLY A 170 -18.66 30.68 10.42
C GLY A 170 -18.19 30.31 11.82
N CYS A 171 -16.99 29.76 11.93
CA CYS A 171 -16.32 29.57 13.20
C CYS A 171 -16.30 30.94 13.90
N SER A 172 -17.22 31.13 14.84
CA SER A 172 -17.42 32.41 15.52
C SER A 172 -16.43 32.49 16.66
N GLY A 173 -15.14 32.66 16.33
CA GLY A 173 -14.08 32.70 17.33
C GLY A 173 -12.72 32.29 16.79
N ASP A 174 -12.09 31.37 17.53
CA ASP A 174 -10.73 30.90 17.27
C ASP A 174 -10.83 29.57 16.54
N CYS A 175 -10.16 29.49 15.41
CA CYS A 175 -10.22 28.38 14.47
C CYS A 175 -8.82 27.84 14.22
N GLU A 176 -7.89 28.13 15.13
CA GLU A 176 -6.52 27.64 15.09
C GLU A 176 -6.46 26.37 15.94
N GLU A 177 -6.18 25.26 15.28
CA GLU A 177 -5.95 23.97 15.93
C GLU A 177 -4.67 23.94 16.78
N PRO A 178 -4.65 23.12 17.85
CA PRO A 178 -3.40 22.80 18.53
C PRO A 178 -2.42 22.07 17.60
N THR A 179 -1.13 22.29 17.79
CA THR A 179 -0.08 21.61 17.03
C THR A 179 1.05 21.09 17.91
N LEU A 180 1.67 20.01 17.46
CA LEU A 180 2.90 19.47 18.04
C LEU A 180 4.15 19.93 17.27
N GLY A 181 4.02 20.70 16.20
CA GLY A 181 5.15 21.07 15.35
C GLY A 181 4.89 22.28 14.47
N LEU A 182 4.18 22.06 13.36
CA LEU A 182 3.86 23.07 12.35
C LEU A 182 2.41 23.54 12.46
N ASP A 183 2.16 24.82 12.20
CA ASP A 183 0.82 25.39 12.13
C ASP A 183 0.10 25.11 10.78
N SER A 184 -1.13 25.61 10.67
CA SER A 184 -1.96 25.58 9.45
C SER A 184 -1.42 26.38 8.27
N LYS A 185 -0.31 27.10 8.43
CA LYS A 185 0.46 27.78 7.35
C LYS A 185 1.81 27.11 7.04
N GLY A 186 2.25 26.16 7.87
CA GLY A 186 3.50 25.42 7.71
C GLY A 186 4.66 26.07 8.46
N GLU A 187 4.38 27.03 9.35
CA GLU A 187 5.37 27.66 10.21
C GLU A 187 5.62 26.79 11.45
N ARG A 188 6.89 26.60 11.82
CA ARG A 188 7.26 25.81 12.99
C ARG A 188 7.04 26.62 14.27
N LEU A 189 6.21 26.09 15.15
CA LEU A 189 5.89 26.66 16.46
C LEU A 189 6.47 25.84 17.61
N VAL A 190 6.69 24.54 17.39
CA VAL A 190 7.18 23.60 18.40
C VAL A 190 8.38 22.83 17.87
N ASP A 191 9.44 22.84 18.67
CA ASP A 191 10.65 22.04 18.42
C ASP A 191 10.64 20.81 19.32
N ASN A 192 11.02 19.67 18.76
CA ASN A 192 11.03 18.38 19.45
C ASN A 192 9.66 18.04 20.05
N GLY A 193 8.62 18.21 19.22
CA GLY A 193 7.21 18.03 19.61
C GLY A 193 6.86 16.66 20.14
N PHE A 194 7.60 15.63 19.71
CA PHE A 194 7.46 14.26 20.21
C PHE A 194 8.82 13.72 20.61
N THR A 195 8.89 13.10 21.79
CA THR A 195 10.07 12.41 22.29
C THR A 195 9.67 11.05 22.83
N TYR A 196 10.35 10.00 22.39
CA TYR A 196 10.10 8.64 22.87
C TYR A 196 11.39 8.04 23.41
N ASN A 197 11.38 7.59 24.66
CA ASN A 197 12.54 7.03 25.37
C ASN A 197 13.81 7.91 25.22
N GLY A 198 13.64 9.24 25.29
CA GLY A 198 14.73 10.21 25.18
C GLY A 198 15.22 10.51 23.75
N LYS A 199 14.51 10.04 22.71
CA LYS A 199 14.80 10.34 21.31
C LYS A 199 13.77 11.36 20.78
N PRO A 200 14.13 12.65 20.71
CA PRO A 200 13.22 13.68 20.22
C PRO A 200 13.12 13.66 18.69
N ILE A 201 11.98 14.12 18.17
CA ILE A 201 11.75 14.40 16.76
C ILE A 201 10.88 15.64 16.60
N ASP A 202 11.15 16.38 15.53
CA ASP A 202 10.29 17.44 15.05
C ASP A 202 9.06 16.84 14.36
N VAL A 203 7.90 17.18 14.88
CA VAL A 203 6.63 16.70 14.35
C VAL A 203 6.31 17.52 13.10
N GLU A 204 5.95 16.83 12.04
CA GLU A 204 5.46 17.39 10.79
C GLU A 204 3.93 17.37 10.78
N ARG A 205 3.30 18.07 9.84
CA ARG A 205 1.85 18.27 9.80
C ARG A 205 1.02 16.99 9.94
N TYR A 206 0.98 16.16 8.92
CA TYR A 206 0.22 14.90 8.92
C TYR A 206 1.15 13.70 9.09
N PHE A 207 2.29 13.76 8.41
CA PHE A 207 3.20 12.65 8.25
C PHE A 207 4.57 13.01 8.80
N THR A 208 4.94 12.39 9.92
CA THR A 208 6.27 12.57 10.50
C THR A 208 7.14 11.34 10.17
N PRO A 209 8.27 11.51 9.44
CA PRO A 209 9.19 10.42 9.16
C PRO A 209 9.95 10.02 10.43
N TYR A 210 9.33 9.20 11.26
CA TYR A 210 9.89 8.73 12.52
C TYR A 210 10.70 7.46 12.31
N PRO A 211 11.93 7.32 12.83
CA PRO A 211 12.70 6.08 12.70
C PRO A 211 12.06 4.95 13.52
N LEU A 212 12.20 3.70 13.05
CA LEU A 212 11.70 2.53 13.78
C LEU A 212 12.38 2.43 15.15
N VAL A 213 11.59 2.40 16.22
CA VAL A 213 12.09 2.15 17.57
C VAL A 213 11.60 0.80 18.07
N THR A 214 12.52 -0.13 18.28
CA THR A 214 12.21 -1.44 18.87
C THR A 214 12.25 -1.36 20.40
N VAL A 215 11.22 -1.87 21.06
CA VAL A 215 11.10 -1.95 22.53
C VAL A 215 10.69 -3.37 22.95
N ASN A 216 11.05 -3.79 24.16
CA ASN A 216 10.68 -5.12 24.65
C ASN A 216 9.39 -5.08 25.47
N THR A 217 8.63 -6.18 25.44
CA THR A 217 7.52 -6.41 26.37
C THR A 217 8.02 -6.40 27.82
N GLY A 218 7.28 -5.72 28.71
CA GLY A 218 7.59 -5.58 30.13
C GLY A 218 8.55 -4.43 30.48
N GLU A 219 9.10 -3.72 29.49
CA GLU A 219 9.92 -2.54 29.73
C GLU A 219 9.06 -1.28 29.89
N LYS A 220 9.51 -0.38 30.76
CA LYS A 220 8.90 0.93 31.00
C LYS A 220 9.29 1.89 29.89
N ASN A 221 8.30 2.38 29.16
CA ASN A 221 8.45 3.35 28.08
C ASN A 221 7.94 4.73 28.52
N ILE A 222 8.56 5.77 27.97
CA ILE A 222 8.23 7.16 28.25
C ILE A 222 8.05 7.89 26.93
N ALA A 223 6.85 8.38 26.70
CA ALA A 223 6.49 9.25 25.59
C ALA A 223 6.21 10.66 26.13
N GLU A 224 6.87 11.66 25.56
CA GLU A 224 6.75 13.07 25.95
C GLU A 224 6.32 13.88 24.73
N PHE A 225 5.31 14.72 24.92
CA PHE A 225 4.70 15.53 23.88
C PHE A 225 4.69 16.99 24.29
N LYS A 226 4.97 17.89 23.33
CA LYS A 226 4.79 19.32 23.49
C LYS A 226 3.66 19.76 22.57
N ILE A 227 2.62 20.35 23.14
CA ILE A 227 1.44 20.76 22.40
C ILE A 227 1.30 22.27 22.56
N TYR A 228 1.34 22.99 21.44
CA TYR A 228 1.07 24.41 21.38
C TYR A 228 -0.38 24.66 20.98
N ASP A 229 -0.95 25.68 21.59
CA ASP A 229 -2.25 26.24 21.23
C ASP A 229 -2.15 27.76 21.38
N ASN A 230 -2.77 28.52 20.48
CA ASN A 230 -2.72 29.98 20.48
C ASN A 230 -3.48 30.62 21.67
N GLY A 231 -4.47 29.91 22.23
CA GLY A 231 -5.16 30.23 23.48
C GLY A 231 -4.38 29.83 24.74
N GLY A 232 -3.22 29.19 24.58
CA GLY A 232 -2.32 28.76 25.65
C GLY A 232 -2.55 27.31 26.09
N PRO A 233 -1.67 26.78 26.96
CA PRO A 233 -1.67 25.36 27.35
C PRO A 233 -2.96 24.92 28.06
N ASP A 234 -3.68 25.88 28.66
CA ASP A 234 -4.96 25.61 29.32
C ASP A 234 -6.12 25.37 28.35
N ASN A 235 -6.00 25.78 27.09
CA ASN A 235 -7.04 25.63 26.07
C ASN A 235 -7.10 24.21 25.50
N ILE A 236 -6.04 23.42 25.70
CA ILE A 236 -6.00 22.03 25.24
C ILE A 236 -6.92 21.19 26.11
N SER A 237 -7.91 20.56 25.46
CA SER A 237 -8.96 19.79 26.14
C SER A 237 -8.78 18.29 26.00
N HIS A 238 -8.01 17.84 25.02
CA HIS A 238 -7.80 16.41 24.80
C HIS A 238 -6.47 16.11 24.14
N PHE A 239 -5.89 14.99 24.54
CA PHE A 239 -4.74 14.36 23.94
C PHE A 239 -4.98 12.85 23.90
N GLU A 240 -4.85 12.28 22.71
CA GLU A 240 -4.98 10.85 22.44
C GLU A 240 -3.70 10.35 21.76
N ILE A 241 -3.26 9.17 22.17
CA ILE A 241 -2.15 8.45 21.56
C ILE A 241 -2.58 7.01 21.28
N ALA A 242 -2.41 6.58 20.05
CA ALA A 242 -2.77 5.25 19.57
C ALA A 242 -1.53 4.50 19.08
N PHE A 243 -1.39 3.25 19.50
CA PHE A 243 -0.31 2.36 19.10
C PHE A 243 -0.80 1.27 18.15
N GLY A 244 0.10 0.82 17.28
CA GLY A 244 -0.10 -0.40 16.50
C GLY A 244 -1.11 -0.28 15.36
N LEU A 245 -1.17 0.87 14.70
CA LEU A 245 -1.99 1.09 13.51
C LEU A 245 -1.37 0.41 12.28
N ALA A 246 -2.20 -0.18 11.42
CA ALA A 246 -1.78 -0.66 10.11
C ALA A 246 -1.71 0.48 9.09
N LYS A 247 -1.09 0.20 7.93
CA LYS A 247 -1.05 1.18 6.84
C LYS A 247 -2.46 1.44 6.31
N GLY A 248 -2.92 2.68 6.45
CA GLY A 248 -4.25 3.13 6.00
C GLY A 248 -5.35 3.02 7.05
N GLU A 249 -5.05 2.51 8.25
CA GLU A 249 -5.99 2.54 9.36
C GLU A 249 -6.05 3.92 10.02
N ILE A 250 -7.24 4.28 10.50
CA ILE A 250 -7.48 5.52 11.23
C ILE A 250 -7.35 5.30 12.75
N MET A 251 -7.10 6.37 13.50
CA MET A 251 -6.93 6.34 14.97
C MET A 251 -7.98 5.51 15.72
N SER A 252 -9.25 5.58 15.31
CA SER A 252 -10.36 4.85 15.95
C SER A 252 -10.30 3.32 15.77
N GLU A 253 -9.52 2.83 14.83
CA GLU A 253 -9.33 1.39 14.56
C GLU A 253 -8.20 0.80 15.42
N SER A 254 -7.39 1.64 16.08
CA SER A 254 -6.37 1.17 17.00
C SER A 254 -6.98 0.45 18.20
N ARG A 255 -6.33 -0.66 18.57
CA ARG A 255 -6.68 -1.49 19.72
C ARG A 255 -5.89 -1.16 20.98
N ALA A 256 -5.05 -0.13 20.95
CA ALA A 256 -4.20 0.25 22.06
C ALA A 256 -4.11 1.78 22.13
N VAL A 257 -5.09 2.39 22.80
CA VAL A 257 -5.26 3.85 22.84
C VAL A 257 -5.26 4.36 24.28
N ILE A 258 -4.52 5.44 24.52
CA ILE A 258 -4.49 6.17 25.79
C ILE A 258 -5.02 7.58 25.55
N ASN A 259 -6.06 7.94 26.30
CA ASN A 259 -6.79 9.19 26.17
C ASN A 259 -6.68 10.00 27.45
N TRP A 260 -6.21 11.22 27.31
CA TRP A 260 -6.22 12.22 28.34
C TRP A 260 -7.21 13.31 27.95
N ASP A 261 -8.21 13.53 28.79
CA ASP A 261 -9.22 14.55 28.60
C ASP A 261 -9.19 15.54 29.78
N LYS A 262 -9.44 16.81 29.49
CA LYS A 262 -9.66 17.89 30.46
C LYS A 262 -11.07 18.43 30.26
N SER A 263 -11.92 18.27 31.27
CA SER A 263 -13.26 18.83 31.27
C SER A 263 -13.22 20.36 31.33
N PHE A 264 -14.33 21.01 30.98
CA PHE A 264 -14.47 22.46 31.10
C PHE A 264 -14.23 22.97 32.54
N ASP A 265 -14.53 22.15 33.54
CA ASP A 265 -14.30 22.47 34.96
C ASP A 265 -12.83 22.25 35.40
N GLY A 266 -11.96 21.85 34.47
CA GLY A 266 -10.55 21.57 34.71
C GLY A 266 -10.25 20.19 35.29
N GLU A 267 -11.25 19.31 35.39
CA GLU A 267 -11.07 17.93 35.85
C GLU A 267 -10.37 17.12 34.75
N LYS A 268 -9.27 16.45 35.11
CA LYS A 268 -8.47 15.64 34.19
C LYS A 268 -8.88 14.18 34.31
N THR A 269 -9.27 13.55 33.21
CA THR A 269 -9.63 12.14 33.16
C THR A 269 -8.68 11.38 32.24
N LEU A 270 -8.32 10.17 32.66
CA LEU A 270 -7.55 9.22 31.87
C LEU A 270 -8.47 8.07 31.48
N SER A 271 -8.62 7.83 30.19
CA SER A 271 -9.31 6.65 29.66
C SER A 271 -8.36 5.85 28.78
N VAL A 272 -8.52 4.52 28.80
CA VAL A 272 -7.65 3.60 28.06
C VAL A 272 -8.55 2.63 27.31
N ASN A 273 -8.42 2.59 26.00
CA ASN A 273 -9.10 1.61 25.15
C ASN A 273 -8.09 0.54 24.73
N ASP A 274 -8.13 -0.57 25.44
CA ASP A 274 -7.21 -1.70 25.25
C ASP A 274 -7.94 -3.03 25.49
N PRO A 275 -8.76 -3.49 24.52
CA PRO A 275 -9.51 -4.75 24.62
C PRO A 275 -8.59 -5.98 24.69
N GLU A 276 -7.35 -5.87 24.22
CA GLU A 276 -6.38 -6.97 24.18
C GLU A 276 -5.42 -6.98 25.38
N HIS A 277 -5.57 -6.00 26.27
CA HIS A 277 -4.72 -5.80 27.46
C HIS A 277 -3.23 -5.70 27.12
N VAL A 278 -2.87 -5.11 25.99
CA VAL A 278 -1.49 -4.97 25.52
C VAL A 278 -0.73 -3.85 26.24
N LEU A 279 -1.41 -2.93 26.93
CA LEU A 279 -0.81 -1.84 27.70
C LEU A 279 -0.88 -2.14 29.22
N GLY A 280 0.11 -1.65 29.96
CA GLY A 280 0.20 -1.76 31.41
C GLY A 280 0.90 -0.57 32.04
N ASP A 281 0.78 -0.43 33.36
CA ASP A 281 1.46 0.60 34.18
C ASP A 281 1.37 2.02 33.58
N ILE A 282 0.15 2.41 33.19
CA ILE A 282 -0.11 3.66 32.50
C ILE A 282 -0.20 4.81 33.51
N GLU A 283 0.61 5.83 33.29
CA GLU A 283 0.59 7.07 34.07
C GLU A 283 0.73 8.26 33.11
N VAL A 284 -0.20 9.21 33.18
CA VAL A 284 -0.17 10.44 32.39
C VAL A 284 -0.02 11.63 33.32
N SER A 285 0.96 12.47 33.04
CA SER A 285 1.21 13.71 33.78
C SER A 285 1.31 14.89 32.82
N THR A 286 0.84 16.06 33.25
CA THR A 286 0.87 17.28 32.45
C THR A 286 1.52 18.43 33.20
N SER A 287 2.33 19.20 32.50
CA SER A 287 3.02 20.40 33.02
C SER A 287 3.13 21.47 31.94
N GLU A 288 3.40 22.71 32.30
CA GLU A 288 3.67 23.79 31.34
C GLU A 288 5.18 23.92 31.11
N GLY A 289 5.58 24.28 29.88
CA GLY A 289 6.97 24.55 29.54
C GLY A 289 7.11 25.24 28.20
N ASN A 290 8.34 25.51 27.78
CA ASN A 290 8.58 26.22 26.52
C ASN A 290 8.42 25.31 25.30
N CYS A 291 7.82 25.84 24.24
CA CYS A 291 7.62 25.15 22.96
C CYS A 291 8.94 24.95 22.18
N SER A 292 9.83 25.93 22.24
CA SER A 292 11.20 25.84 21.72
C SER A 292 12.21 26.46 22.70
N GLU A 293 13.50 26.23 22.45
CA GLU A 293 14.56 26.87 23.25
C GLU A 293 14.68 28.37 22.95
N GLU A 294 14.25 28.81 21.76
CA GLU A 294 14.40 30.18 21.27
C GLU A 294 13.13 31.03 21.43
N SER A 295 11.94 30.41 21.56
CA SER A 295 10.67 31.12 21.72
C SER A 295 10.19 31.12 23.18
N ALA A 296 9.50 32.20 23.57
CA ALA A 296 8.84 32.30 24.88
C ALA A 296 7.43 31.69 24.89
N GLN A 297 7.04 30.97 23.83
CA GLN A 297 5.72 30.36 23.72
C GLN A 297 5.60 29.22 24.73
N GLN A 298 4.46 29.15 25.41
CA GLN A 298 4.15 28.11 26.38
C GLN A 298 3.41 26.97 25.69
N CYS A 299 3.87 25.75 25.96
CA CYS A 299 3.29 24.50 25.51
C CYS A 299 2.82 23.68 26.71
N LEU A 300 1.78 22.88 26.49
CA LEU A 300 1.43 21.81 27.40
C LEU A 300 2.39 20.64 27.13
N LEU A 301 3.13 20.27 28.16
CA LEU A 301 3.97 19.08 28.18
C LEU A 301 3.13 17.93 28.69
N VAL A 302 2.88 16.93 27.85
CA VAL A 302 2.19 15.70 28.22
C VAL A 302 3.20 14.58 28.28
N LYS A 303 3.32 13.93 29.44
CA LYS A 303 4.21 12.79 29.66
C LYS A 303 3.37 11.56 29.93
N VAL A 304 3.46 10.61 29.02
CA VAL A 304 2.81 9.29 29.08
C VAL A 304 3.86 8.25 29.39
N ILE A 305 3.68 7.59 30.52
CA ILE A 305 4.46 6.44 30.94
C ILE A 305 3.57 5.21 30.71
N HIS A 306 4.12 4.18 30.07
CA HIS A 306 3.41 2.93 29.83
C HIS A 306 4.38 1.75 29.70
N THR A 307 3.85 0.54 29.80
CA THR A 307 4.55 -0.71 29.49
C THR A 307 3.75 -1.49 28.46
N PHE A 308 4.43 -2.21 27.57
CA PHE A 308 3.76 -3.16 26.68
C PHE A 308 3.76 -4.54 27.30
N ARG A 309 2.60 -5.15 27.45
CA ARG A 309 2.43 -6.52 27.97
C ARG A 309 2.45 -7.57 26.88
N ALA A 310 2.18 -7.19 25.63
CA ALA A 310 2.18 -8.08 24.49
C ALA A 310 2.75 -7.36 23.25
N PRO A 311 3.30 -8.10 22.28
CA PRO A 311 3.74 -7.53 21.02
C PRO A 311 2.55 -7.01 20.20
N LEU A 312 2.75 -5.91 19.47
CA LEU A 312 1.76 -5.34 18.56
C LEU A 312 1.83 -6.02 17.19
N ASP A 313 0.75 -5.94 16.41
CA ASP A 313 0.70 -6.46 15.03
C ASP A 313 1.32 -5.49 14.03
N PHE A 314 1.19 -4.19 14.30
CA PHE A 314 1.73 -3.12 13.48
C PHE A 314 2.51 -2.14 14.35
N ASN A 315 3.25 -1.25 13.69
CA ASN A 315 4.20 -0.37 14.37
C ASN A 315 3.80 1.11 14.30
N ILE A 316 2.81 1.50 13.48
CA ILE A 316 2.48 2.92 13.30
C ILE A 316 1.89 3.48 14.60
N LEU A 317 2.39 4.66 14.97
CA LEU A 317 1.89 5.45 16.08
C LEU A 317 1.05 6.59 15.50
N GLY A 318 -0.01 6.97 16.18
CA GLY A 318 -0.76 8.18 15.88
C GLY A 318 -1.10 8.98 17.13
N THR A 319 -1.27 10.28 16.96
CA THR A 319 -1.73 11.20 18.00
C THR A 319 -2.87 12.06 17.50
N ASN A 320 -3.77 12.42 18.40
CA ASN A 320 -4.89 13.32 18.13
C ASN A 320 -5.02 14.32 19.28
N VAL A 321 -5.09 15.61 18.97
CA VAL A 321 -5.21 16.70 19.94
C VAL A 321 -6.35 17.63 19.56
N TRP A 322 -7.11 18.11 20.54
CA TRP A 322 -8.10 19.16 20.30
C TRP A 322 -8.24 20.14 21.47
N ASP A 323 -8.62 21.36 21.10
CA ASP A 323 -8.85 22.47 22.01
C ASP A 323 -10.27 22.47 22.60
N THR A 324 -10.58 23.45 23.45
CA THR A 324 -11.93 23.62 24.04
C THR A 324 -13.02 23.87 22.99
N LYS A 325 -12.65 24.32 21.79
CA LYS A 325 -13.55 24.63 20.67
C LYS A 325 -13.70 23.48 19.69
N ARG A 326 -13.01 22.35 19.93
CA ARG A 326 -12.98 21.16 19.06
C ARG A 326 -12.26 21.36 17.73
N ASN A 327 -11.34 22.32 17.66
CA ASN A 327 -10.34 22.36 16.61
C ASN A 327 -9.37 21.21 16.88
N ALA A 328 -9.27 20.26 15.94
CA ALA A 328 -8.54 19.01 16.13
C ALA A 328 -7.40 18.87 15.13
N TRP A 329 -6.30 18.27 15.57
CA TRP A 329 -5.17 17.94 14.72
C TRP A 329 -4.66 16.54 15.00
N GLN A 330 -4.32 15.82 13.93
CA GLN A 330 -3.81 14.46 13.99
C GLN A 330 -2.43 14.35 13.35
N ASN A 331 -1.56 13.52 13.94
CA ASN A 331 -0.23 13.24 13.40
C ASN A 331 0.01 11.73 13.38
N TYR A 332 0.65 11.22 12.31
CA TYR A 332 1.03 9.82 12.16
C TYR A 332 2.55 9.67 12.05
N TYR A 333 3.06 8.59 12.66
CA TYR A 333 4.50 8.25 12.72
C TYR A 333 4.72 6.86 12.11
N ASN A 334 5.26 6.86 10.89
CA ASN A 334 5.19 5.76 9.91
C ASN A 334 6.05 4.53 10.21
N HIS A 335 7.27 4.65 10.73
CA HIS A 335 7.97 3.46 11.24
C HIS A 335 7.59 3.17 12.69
N GLY A 336 7.24 4.20 13.45
CA GLY A 336 6.69 4.11 14.80
C GLY A 336 7.48 3.19 15.75
N ILE A 337 6.77 2.34 16.49
CA ILE A 337 7.32 1.54 17.59
C ILE A 337 7.04 0.05 17.34
N GLU A 338 8.11 -0.74 17.23
CA GLU A 338 8.04 -2.20 17.15
C GLU A 338 8.16 -2.80 18.55
N VAL A 339 7.18 -3.59 18.95
CA VAL A 339 7.19 -4.26 20.26
C VAL A 339 7.53 -5.73 20.08
N VAL A 340 8.67 -6.14 20.64
CA VAL A 340 9.16 -7.53 20.56
C VAL A 340 9.17 -8.21 21.93
N GLY A 341 8.95 -9.52 21.95
CA GLY A 341 9.01 -10.32 23.16
C GLY A 341 7.77 -11.19 23.39
N PRO A 342 7.82 -12.10 24.37
CA PRO A 342 6.70 -12.96 24.71
C PRO A 342 5.57 -12.15 25.35
N SER A 343 4.31 -12.51 25.04
CA SER A 343 3.16 -11.94 25.71
C SER A 343 3.16 -12.32 27.21
N MET A 344 2.96 -11.32 28.06
CA MET A 344 2.75 -11.45 29.51
C MET A 344 1.28 -11.58 29.88
N ASN A 345 0.38 -11.56 28.89
CA ASN A 345 -1.03 -11.80 29.11
C ASN A 345 -1.29 -13.30 29.31
N PRO A 346 -2.32 -13.67 30.09
CA PRO A 346 -2.73 -15.08 30.15
C PRO A 346 -3.00 -15.59 28.73
N ALA A 347 -2.59 -16.83 28.46
CA ALA A 347 -2.80 -17.45 27.15
C ALA A 347 -4.30 -17.43 26.81
N LYS A 348 -4.63 -17.00 25.59
CA LYS A 348 -6.02 -17.00 25.11
C LYS A 348 -6.47 -18.46 24.97
N GLU A 349 -7.71 -18.73 25.36
CA GLU A 349 -8.33 -20.05 25.26
C GLU A 349 -9.31 -20.06 24.07
N TYR A 350 -9.28 -21.11 23.28
CA TYR A 350 -10.16 -21.30 22.12
C TYR A 350 -10.73 -22.72 22.11
N ASP A 351 -11.79 -22.92 21.34
CA ASP A 351 -12.32 -24.24 21.05
C ASP A 351 -11.94 -24.67 19.63
N GLY A 352 -11.19 -25.76 19.51
CA GLY A 352 -10.82 -26.41 18.26
C GLY A 352 -11.78 -27.55 17.94
N ILE A 353 -12.26 -27.64 16.70
CA ILE A 353 -13.08 -28.79 16.26
C ILE A 353 -12.26 -29.69 15.36
N ASN A 354 -12.02 -30.93 15.79
CA ASN A 354 -11.40 -31.94 14.94
C ASN A 354 -12.23 -33.22 14.93
N LYS A 355 -12.58 -33.69 13.72
CA LYS A 355 -13.42 -34.90 13.51
C LYS A 355 -14.72 -34.91 14.33
N GLY A 356 -15.30 -33.73 14.57
CA GLY A 356 -16.56 -33.58 15.32
C GLY A 356 -16.42 -33.59 16.84
N GLN A 357 -15.20 -33.56 17.37
CA GLN A 357 -14.93 -33.37 18.80
C GLN A 357 -14.39 -31.96 19.05
N ILE A 358 -14.81 -31.37 20.16
CA ILE A 358 -14.34 -30.06 20.63
C ILE A 358 -13.16 -30.28 21.57
N TYR A 359 -12.07 -29.56 21.33
CA TYR A 359 -10.85 -29.56 22.13
C TYR A 359 -10.63 -28.16 22.67
N HIS A 360 -10.32 -28.05 23.97
CA HIS A 360 -9.91 -26.77 24.56
C HIS A 360 -8.45 -26.52 24.22
N LEU A 361 -8.20 -25.40 23.55
CA LEU A 361 -6.92 -24.99 23.04
C LEU A 361 -6.39 -23.84 23.90
N THR A 362 -5.13 -23.95 24.31
CA THR A 362 -4.38 -22.86 24.94
C THR A 362 -3.38 -22.31 23.94
N GLU A 363 -3.48 -21.02 23.63
CA GLU A 363 -2.58 -20.36 22.68
C GLU A 363 -1.13 -20.37 23.18
N THR A 364 -0.22 -20.88 22.37
CA THR A 364 1.24 -20.82 22.62
C THR A 364 1.92 -19.73 21.80
N GLY A 365 1.26 -19.21 20.77
CA GLY A 365 1.69 -18.09 19.95
C GLY A 365 0.63 -17.71 18.91
N LYS A 366 0.83 -16.62 18.17
CA LYS A 366 -0.18 -16.00 17.29
C LYS A 366 -0.91 -16.97 16.34
N THR A 367 -0.25 -18.04 15.89
CA THR A 367 -0.82 -19.03 14.96
C THR A 367 -0.74 -20.46 15.48
N THR A 368 -0.34 -20.66 16.74
CA THR A 368 -0.09 -22.00 17.31
C THR A 368 -0.74 -22.13 18.67
N ALA A 369 -1.41 -23.26 18.90
CA ALA A 369 -2.00 -23.60 20.18
C ALA A 369 -1.72 -25.06 20.53
N VAL A 370 -1.92 -25.41 21.80
CA VAL A 370 -1.86 -26.79 22.29
C VAL A 370 -3.16 -27.16 22.96
N ASP A 371 -3.60 -28.40 22.79
CA ASP A 371 -4.77 -28.91 23.51
C ASP A 371 -4.40 -29.53 24.87
N GLU A 372 -5.42 -29.89 25.64
CA GLU A 372 -5.30 -30.60 26.94
C GLU A 372 -4.56 -31.94 26.87
N PHE A 373 -4.39 -32.52 25.67
CA PHE A 373 -3.66 -33.77 25.42
C PHE A 373 -2.25 -33.55 24.88
N GLY A 374 -1.82 -32.29 24.69
CA GLY A 374 -0.52 -31.92 24.18
C GLY A 374 -0.36 -32.07 22.66
N ASN A 375 -1.45 -32.19 21.90
CA ASN A 375 -1.38 -32.08 20.44
C ASN A 375 -1.20 -30.62 20.04
N SER A 376 -0.42 -30.36 18.99
CA SER A 376 -0.25 -29.03 18.44
C SER A 376 -1.35 -28.71 17.43
N TRP A 377 -1.74 -27.45 17.40
CA TRP A 377 -2.76 -26.90 16.53
C TRP A 377 -2.20 -25.66 15.84
N SER A 378 -2.46 -25.53 14.54
CA SER A 378 -2.12 -24.36 13.74
C SER A 378 -3.39 -23.64 13.28
N LEU A 379 -3.38 -22.32 13.37
CA LEU A 379 -4.44 -21.46 12.85
C LEU A 379 -4.28 -21.34 11.32
N VAL A 380 -5.25 -21.86 10.58
CA VAL A 380 -5.27 -21.82 9.11
C VAL A 380 -6.61 -21.25 8.66
N ILE A 381 -6.59 -20.07 8.05
CA ILE A 381 -7.79 -19.37 7.53
C ILE A 381 -8.85 -19.23 8.65
N ASP A 382 -8.46 -18.59 9.76
CA ASP A 382 -9.27 -18.35 10.97
C ASP A 382 -9.90 -19.60 11.61
N GLN A 383 -9.40 -20.80 11.27
CA GLN A 383 -9.83 -22.05 11.87
C GLN A 383 -8.64 -22.79 12.46
N TRP A 384 -8.76 -23.18 13.73
CA TRP A 384 -7.78 -24.01 14.40
C TRP A 384 -7.82 -25.43 13.83
N THR A 385 -6.70 -25.87 13.27
CA THR A 385 -6.55 -27.21 12.71
C THR A 385 -5.48 -27.98 13.47
N MET A 386 -5.79 -29.19 13.94
CA MET A 386 -4.83 -30.03 14.63
C MET A 386 -3.73 -30.46 13.66
N ASP A 387 -2.47 -30.21 14.01
CA ASP A 387 -1.35 -30.59 13.18
C ASP A 387 -1.29 -32.11 13.05
N TYR A 388 -1.24 -32.59 11.81
CA TYR A 388 -1.02 -34.01 11.57
C TYR A 388 0.42 -34.36 11.90
N VAL A 389 0.66 -34.97 13.05
CA VAL A 389 1.92 -35.66 13.33
C VAL A 389 1.86 -37.01 12.61
N PRO A 390 2.58 -37.22 11.50
CA PRO A 390 2.62 -38.54 10.88
C PRO A 390 3.22 -39.51 11.89
N ASN A 391 2.47 -40.56 12.23
CA ASN A 391 3.02 -41.70 12.96
C ASN A 391 4.27 -42.17 12.21
N LYS A 392 5.44 -42.04 12.83
CA LYS A 392 6.67 -42.66 12.32
C LYS A 392 6.32 -44.13 12.07
N LYS A 393 6.32 -44.56 10.80
CA LYS A 393 6.17 -45.98 10.47
C LYS A 393 7.25 -46.72 11.23
N ILE A 394 6.85 -47.59 12.14
CA ILE A 394 7.74 -48.56 12.76
C ILE A 394 8.32 -49.36 11.59
N ILE A 395 9.63 -49.24 11.36
CA ILE A 395 10.31 -50.07 10.37
C ILE A 395 10.46 -51.43 11.04
N ASP A 396 9.64 -52.38 10.63
CA ASP A 396 9.76 -53.76 11.10
C ASP A 396 11.18 -54.28 10.78
N GLU A 397 11.78 -55.02 11.70
CA GLU A 397 13.08 -55.64 11.47
C GLU A 397 12.97 -56.69 10.35
N ILE A 398 13.91 -56.67 9.41
CA ILE A 398 13.97 -57.66 8.32
C ILE A 398 14.29 -59.02 8.95
N SER A 399 13.31 -59.93 8.93
CA SER A 399 13.49 -61.28 9.45
C SER A 399 14.54 -62.07 8.66
N MET A 400 15.09 -63.15 9.23
CA MET A 400 15.98 -64.07 8.49
C MET A 400 15.31 -64.73 7.27
N ALA A 401 13.98 -64.70 7.17
CA ALA A 401 13.21 -65.17 6.02
C ALA A 401 12.95 -64.05 4.97
N GLY A 402 13.55 -62.87 5.14
CA GLY A 402 13.35 -61.70 4.29
C GLY A 402 12.18 -60.83 4.72
N ILE A 403 11.62 -60.09 3.74
CA ILE A 403 10.54 -59.12 3.94
C ILE A 403 9.19 -59.86 3.83
N ALA A 404 8.52 -60.07 4.97
CA ALA A 404 7.21 -60.71 5.03
C ALA A 404 6.08 -59.81 4.48
N ARG A 405 4.90 -60.39 4.21
CA ARG A 405 3.76 -59.67 3.56
C ARG A 405 3.28 -58.46 4.36
N GLU A 406 3.44 -58.54 5.67
CA GLU A 406 3.07 -57.55 6.67
C GLU A 406 4.08 -56.40 6.82
N HIS A 407 5.28 -56.51 6.24
CA HIS A 407 6.34 -55.51 6.40
C HIS A 407 6.06 -54.24 5.61
N ALA A 408 6.36 -53.08 6.20
CA ALA A 408 6.18 -51.75 5.60
C ALA A 408 6.76 -51.56 4.17
N TYR A 409 7.78 -52.33 3.77
CA TYR A 409 8.42 -52.26 2.44
C TYR A 409 8.08 -53.44 1.52
N PHE A 410 7.14 -54.30 1.89
CA PHE A 410 6.79 -55.49 1.12
C PHE A 410 6.39 -55.18 -0.33
N ASN A 411 5.66 -54.08 -0.57
CA ASN A 411 5.29 -53.67 -1.93
C ASN A 411 6.51 -53.34 -2.80
N MET A 412 7.52 -52.66 -2.23
CA MET A 412 8.74 -52.32 -2.95
C MET A 412 9.60 -53.56 -3.21
N TYR A 413 9.70 -54.46 -2.23
CA TYR A 413 10.35 -55.75 -2.38
C TYR A 413 9.69 -56.61 -3.47
N LYS A 414 8.36 -56.72 -3.46
CA LYS A 414 7.58 -57.45 -4.49
C LYS A 414 7.84 -56.91 -5.89
N TYR A 415 7.89 -55.59 -6.05
CA TYR A 415 8.19 -54.97 -7.34
C TYR A 415 9.62 -55.25 -7.82
N GLY A 416 10.60 -55.23 -6.90
CA GLY A 416 11.97 -55.64 -7.23
C GLY A 416 12.07 -57.11 -7.68
N GLN A 417 11.36 -58.02 -7.01
CA GLN A 417 11.31 -59.44 -7.41
C GLN A 417 10.65 -59.62 -8.78
N TYR A 418 9.62 -58.84 -9.10
CA TYR A 418 9.01 -58.82 -10.44
C TYR A 418 10.05 -58.45 -11.51
N LEU A 419 10.81 -57.37 -11.31
CA LEU A 419 11.81 -56.93 -12.29
C LEU A 419 12.92 -57.96 -12.50
N LEU A 420 13.35 -58.64 -11.43
CA LEU A 420 14.33 -59.72 -11.53
C LEU A 420 13.79 -60.92 -12.32
N ALA A 421 12.55 -61.32 -12.04
CA ALA A 421 11.90 -62.42 -12.76
C ALA A 421 11.67 -62.08 -14.24
N GLU A 422 11.27 -60.84 -14.54
CA GLU A 422 11.13 -60.33 -15.91
C GLU A 422 12.48 -60.35 -16.64
N HIS A 423 13.56 -59.93 -15.97
CA HIS A 423 14.90 -59.98 -16.54
C HIS A 423 15.38 -61.41 -16.82
N GLU A 424 15.19 -62.34 -15.88
CA GLU A 424 15.55 -63.75 -16.09
C GLU A 424 14.70 -64.41 -17.20
N LEU A 425 13.40 -64.13 -17.23
CA LEU A 425 12.50 -64.65 -18.25
C LEU A 425 12.92 -64.20 -19.66
N ASN A 426 13.29 -62.92 -19.80
CA ASN A 426 13.80 -62.35 -21.05
C ASN A 426 15.12 -62.98 -21.50
N GLN A 427 15.96 -63.45 -20.57
CA GLN A 427 17.19 -64.16 -20.92
C GLN A 427 16.96 -65.60 -21.37
N ILE A 428 15.96 -66.27 -20.78
CA ILE A 428 15.66 -67.68 -21.07
C ILE A 428 14.81 -67.82 -22.34
N CYS A 429 13.89 -66.90 -22.58
CA CYS A 429 12.99 -66.94 -23.73
C CYS A 429 12.67 -65.53 -24.24
N PRO A 430 13.48 -65.00 -25.19
CA PRO A 430 13.28 -63.67 -25.76
C PRO A 430 11.95 -63.51 -26.51
N GLU A 431 11.44 -64.59 -27.10
CA GLU A 431 10.19 -64.61 -27.89
C GLU A 431 8.94 -64.91 -27.04
N CYS A 432 9.09 -65.23 -25.73
CA CYS A 432 7.94 -65.56 -24.85
C CYS A 432 7.07 -64.35 -24.50
N LEU A 433 7.46 -63.13 -24.89
CA LEU A 433 6.72 -61.89 -24.69
C LEU A 433 6.17 -61.28 -25.99
N ASP A 434 6.38 -61.94 -27.14
CA ASP A 434 5.88 -61.45 -28.45
C ASP A 434 4.40 -61.74 -28.69
N ASP A 435 3.81 -62.69 -27.95
CA ASP A 435 2.37 -62.89 -27.93
C ASP A 435 1.70 -61.87 -26.99
N SER A 436 0.64 -61.22 -27.46
CA SER A 436 -0.06 -60.22 -26.64
C SER A 436 -0.57 -60.87 -25.34
N TYR A 437 -0.34 -60.21 -24.21
CA TYR A 437 -0.80 -60.60 -22.87
C TYR A 437 -2.31 -60.90 -22.75
N VAL A 438 -3.11 -60.65 -23.80
CA VAL A 438 -4.54 -61.01 -23.90
C VAL A 438 -4.77 -62.52 -23.79
N GLU A 439 -3.84 -63.37 -24.25
CA GLU A 439 -3.98 -64.82 -24.07
C GLU A 439 -3.61 -65.28 -22.65
N ILE A 440 -2.73 -64.54 -21.96
CA ILE A 440 -2.29 -64.85 -20.58
C ILE A 440 -3.36 -64.45 -19.53
N ASP A 441 -4.03 -63.32 -19.73
CA ASP A 441 -5.15 -62.90 -18.87
C ASP A 441 -6.35 -63.87 -18.93
N ASN A 442 -6.43 -64.69 -19.99
CA ASN A 442 -7.48 -65.69 -20.16
C ASN A 442 -7.17 -67.08 -19.58
N ILE A 443 -5.93 -67.35 -19.14
CA ILE A 443 -5.57 -68.69 -18.63
C ILE A 443 -6.28 -68.98 -17.29
N PHE A 444 -6.65 -67.93 -16.55
CA PHE A 444 -7.45 -68.01 -15.32
C PHE A 444 -8.88 -67.45 -15.46
N ALA A 445 -9.30 -67.07 -16.68
CA ALA A 445 -10.63 -66.48 -16.90
C ALA A 445 -11.79 -67.47 -16.71
N TYR A 446 -11.51 -68.78 -16.68
CA TYR A 446 -12.50 -69.77 -16.26
C TYR A 446 -12.93 -69.58 -14.79
N ASP A 447 -12.06 -69.05 -13.93
CA ASP A 447 -12.30 -68.94 -12.48
C ASP A 447 -12.84 -67.57 -12.03
N PHE A 448 -12.82 -66.54 -12.88
CA PHE A 448 -13.30 -65.20 -12.51
C PHE A 448 -14.13 -64.55 -13.62
N GLN A 449 -15.36 -64.15 -13.28
CA GLN A 449 -16.24 -63.39 -14.17
C GLN A 449 -15.56 -62.10 -14.65
N GLU A 450 -15.83 -61.73 -15.92
CA GLU A 450 -15.29 -60.55 -16.61
C GLU A 450 -15.19 -59.32 -15.70
N ARG A 451 -13.98 -58.76 -15.58
CA ARG A 451 -13.74 -57.54 -14.81
C ARG A 451 -14.35 -56.34 -15.51
N VAL A 452 -15.58 -55.98 -15.11
CA VAL A 452 -16.19 -54.71 -15.52
C VAL A 452 -15.44 -53.56 -14.83
N ASN A 453 -14.86 -52.65 -15.62
CA ASN A 453 -14.19 -51.47 -15.10
C ASN A 453 -15.17 -50.66 -14.22
N LYS A 454 -14.73 -50.28 -13.00
CA LYS A 454 -15.57 -49.54 -12.05
C LYS A 454 -16.12 -48.23 -12.63
N LEU A 455 -15.39 -47.61 -13.55
CA LEU A 455 -15.80 -46.37 -14.21
C LEU A 455 -16.91 -46.59 -15.23
N ASP A 456 -17.12 -47.81 -15.73
CA ASP A 456 -18.20 -48.14 -16.66
C ASP A 456 -19.53 -48.43 -15.96
N LYS A 457 -19.52 -48.52 -14.63
CA LYS A 457 -20.75 -48.66 -13.86
C LYS A 457 -21.50 -47.31 -13.84
N PRO A 458 -22.74 -47.24 -14.38
CA PRO A 458 -23.47 -45.98 -14.51
C PRO A 458 -23.72 -45.30 -13.16
N VAL A 459 -23.88 -46.08 -12.09
CA VAL A 459 -24.03 -45.58 -10.71
C VAL A 459 -22.80 -44.82 -10.22
N VAL A 460 -21.59 -45.23 -10.64
CA VAL A 460 -20.34 -44.58 -10.24
C VAL A 460 -20.16 -43.27 -11.02
N LYS A 461 -20.45 -43.26 -12.32
CA LYS A 461 -20.48 -42.02 -13.12
C LYS A 461 -21.47 -41.00 -12.56
N GLN A 462 -22.65 -41.46 -12.17
CA GLN A 462 -23.69 -40.60 -11.59
C GLN A 462 -23.26 -39.99 -10.25
N LYS A 463 -22.58 -40.75 -9.39
CA LYS A 463 -22.02 -40.24 -8.13
C LYS A 463 -20.89 -39.22 -8.34
N LEU A 464 -20.04 -39.43 -9.35
CA LEU A 464 -18.99 -38.48 -9.72
C LEU A 464 -19.57 -37.15 -10.24
N LEU A 465 -20.58 -37.22 -11.10
CA LEU A 465 -21.30 -36.05 -11.59
C LEU A 465 -21.96 -35.27 -10.45
N LEU A 466 -22.66 -35.99 -9.55
CA LEU A 466 -23.32 -35.38 -8.40
C LEU A 466 -22.30 -34.71 -7.44
N GLY A 467 -21.14 -35.33 -7.26
CA GLY A 467 -20.04 -34.76 -6.48
C GLY A 467 -19.47 -33.48 -7.12
N SER A 468 -19.32 -33.48 -8.45
CA SER A 468 -18.87 -32.31 -9.21
C SER A 468 -19.88 -31.16 -9.13
N GLU A 469 -21.18 -31.45 -9.22
CA GLU A 469 -22.25 -30.45 -9.09
C GLU A 469 -22.28 -29.82 -7.69
N MET A 470 -22.13 -30.62 -6.63
CA MET A 470 -22.06 -30.10 -5.25
C MET A 470 -20.82 -29.22 -5.03
N ALA A 471 -19.67 -29.61 -5.58
CA ALA A 471 -18.45 -28.81 -5.51
C ALA A 471 -18.61 -27.47 -6.24
N GLN A 472 -19.21 -27.46 -7.43
CA GLN A 472 -19.49 -26.24 -8.19
C GLN A 472 -20.43 -25.30 -7.42
N LYS A 473 -21.48 -25.86 -6.80
CA LYS A 473 -22.45 -25.08 -6.01
C LYS A 473 -21.82 -24.45 -4.78
N THR A 474 -20.90 -25.17 -4.13
CA THR A 474 -20.12 -24.68 -2.99
C THR A 474 -19.15 -23.58 -3.43
N MET A 475 -18.47 -23.77 -4.56
CA MET A 475 -17.58 -22.75 -5.13
C MET A 475 -18.32 -21.44 -5.45
N ASN A 476 -19.52 -21.53 -6.05
CA ASN A 476 -20.33 -20.35 -6.34
C ASN A 476 -20.79 -19.62 -5.07
N HIS A 477 -21.04 -20.36 -3.97
CA HIS A 477 -21.37 -19.77 -2.67
C HIS A 477 -20.18 -19.02 -2.04
N ILE A 478 -18.96 -19.52 -2.24
CA ILE A 478 -17.72 -18.87 -1.78
C ILE A 478 -17.44 -17.59 -2.60
N LEU A 479 -17.70 -17.61 -3.90
CA LEU A 479 -17.38 -16.50 -4.81
C LEU A 479 -18.42 -15.36 -4.77
N ASP A 480 -19.68 -15.63 -4.39
CA ASP A 480 -20.72 -14.59 -4.25
C ASP A 480 -21.69 -14.92 -3.08
N PRO A 481 -21.30 -14.56 -1.84
CA PRO A 481 -22.07 -14.87 -0.63
C PRO A 481 -23.40 -14.09 -0.52
N ILE A 482 -23.65 -13.08 -1.36
CA ILE A 482 -24.82 -12.18 -1.27
C ILE A 482 -25.96 -12.62 -2.20
N SER A 483 -25.71 -13.51 -3.16
CA SER A 483 -26.71 -13.93 -4.16
C SER A 483 -27.99 -14.57 -3.58
N HIS A 484 -27.98 -15.09 -2.36
CA HIS A 484 -29.13 -15.75 -1.72
C HIS A 484 -30.11 -14.78 -1.05
N LEU A 485 -29.72 -13.51 -0.86
CA LEU A 485 -30.55 -12.47 -0.25
C LEU A 485 -31.39 -11.69 -1.26
N ARG A 486 -31.27 -11.99 -2.57
CA ARG A 486 -31.98 -11.29 -3.66
C ARG A 486 -33.16 -12.06 -4.26
N ASN A 487 -33.66 -13.14 -3.64
CA ASN A 487 -34.90 -13.80 -4.05
C ASN A 487 -35.93 -13.88 -2.92
#